data_AF-A0AAU9WEQ6-F1
#
_entry.id   AF-A0AAU9WEQ6-F1
#
_cell.length_a   1.000
_cell.length_b   1.000
_cell.length_c   1.000
_cell.angle_alpha   90.00
_cell.angle_beta   90.00
_cell.angle_gamma   90.00
#
_symmetry.space_group_name_H-M   'P 1'
#
loop_
_entity.id
_entity.type
_entity.pdbx_description
1 polymer ?
#
loop_
_entity_poly.entity_id
_entity_poly.type
_entity_poly.pdbx_seq_one_letter_code
_entity_poly.pdbx_strand_id
1 'polypeptide(L)'
;MKPDVYSIILLVPPLLVTYIPILVFPVMKVFYRRRFDQISRWVATNAFSNILKEKKKKTCCPREARWLFKDIDLTAEEELLSMVLTRFLMLFSFMFGAVLTVFWQLLVLDVSNDCDEDDLSKDCFANKWTSEPQDPLNCSSAAVQTLIQNGTIQVACYKIVFNFGLASGASYGSFKLSMFAIKVSAGAILRIKTTKMLRLVQMFGALLVPGVVISLTFVDVVIPSVDIFLRDQQVAFLQITTTTLTAFYFLFFIPWRWLIDLKTQRENPLETVIGNCA
;
A
#
# COMPACT_ATOMS: atom_id res chain seq x y z
N MET A 1 -19.05 -8.41 -23.12
CA MET A 1 -17.57 -8.32 -23.20
C MET A 1 -16.96 -9.53 -22.47
N LYS A 2 -15.72 -10.00 -22.75
CA LYS A 2 -15.17 -11.17 -22.03
C LYS A 2 -14.63 -10.77 -20.64
N PRO A 3 -14.68 -11.65 -19.61
CA PRO A 3 -14.19 -11.36 -18.26
C PRO A 3 -12.70 -10.98 -18.22
N ASP A 4 -11.88 -11.54 -19.11
CA ASP A 4 -10.46 -11.21 -19.23
C ASP A 4 -10.23 -9.74 -19.62
N VAL A 5 -11.13 -9.17 -20.42
CA VAL A 5 -11.01 -7.79 -20.90
C VAL A 5 -11.30 -6.80 -19.78
N TYR A 6 -12.29 -7.09 -18.92
CA TYR A 6 -12.52 -6.33 -17.69
C TYR A 6 -11.28 -6.35 -16.80
N SER A 7 -10.68 -7.53 -16.60
CA SER A 7 -9.47 -7.68 -15.81
C SER A 7 -8.31 -6.85 -16.36
N ILE A 8 -8.10 -6.84 -17.68
CA ILE A 8 -7.07 -6.02 -18.33
C ILE A 8 -7.33 -4.52 -18.11
N ILE A 9 -8.57 -4.05 -18.31
CA ILE A 9 -8.94 -2.64 -18.12
C ILE A 9 -8.71 -2.18 -16.69
N LEU A 10 -8.97 -3.05 -15.71
CA LEU A 10 -8.84 -2.74 -14.29
C LEU A 10 -7.39 -2.82 -13.79
N LEU A 11 -6.58 -3.73 -14.34
CA LEU A 11 -5.23 -3.99 -13.85
C LEU A 11 -4.16 -3.16 -14.56
N VAL A 12 -4.28 -2.93 -15.88
CA VAL A 12 -3.19 -2.32 -16.65
C VAL A 12 -2.86 -0.88 -16.20
N PRO A 13 -3.83 0.05 -16.04
CA PRO A 13 -3.50 1.42 -15.67
C PRO A 13 -2.83 1.53 -14.29
N PRO A 14 -3.32 0.86 -13.23
CA PRO A 14 -2.63 0.87 -11.94
C PRO A 14 -1.25 0.20 -11.95
N LEU A 15 -1.09 -0.88 -12.73
CA LEU A 15 0.22 -1.53 -12.89
C LEU A 15 1.23 -0.57 -13.52
N LEU A 16 0.87 0.15 -14.58
CA LEU A 16 1.76 1.13 -15.20
C LEU A 16 2.19 2.19 -14.19
N VAL A 17 1.25 2.78 -13.45
CA VAL A 17 1.56 3.83 -12.48
C VAL A 17 2.41 3.32 -11.31
N THR A 18 2.27 2.06 -10.92
CA THR A 18 3.04 1.47 -9.81
C THR A 18 4.45 1.03 -10.26
N TYR A 19 4.57 0.39 -11.42
CA TYR A 19 5.83 -0.19 -11.90
C TYR A 19 6.76 0.82 -12.57
N ILE A 20 6.23 1.84 -13.26
CA ILE A 20 7.05 2.86 -13.93
C ILE A 20 7.98 3.56 -12.92
N PRO A 21 7.51 4.08 -11.77
CA PRO A 21 8.40 4.70 -10.78
C PRO A 21 9.49 3.74 -10.26
N ILE A 22 9.15 2.46 -10.07
CA ILE A 22 10.10 1.44 -9.59
C ILE A 22 11.26 1.26 -10.58
N LEU A 23 10.98 1.30 -11.89
CA LEU A 23 12.00 1.19 -12.94
C LEU A 23 12.74 2.51 -13.18
N VAL A 24 12.05 3.65 -13.09
CA VAL A 24 12.62 4.97 -13.38
C VAL A 24 13.51 5.48 -12.26
N PHE A 25 13.16 5.25 -10.99
CA PHE A 25 13.92 5.81 -9.85
C PHE A 25 15.37 5.33 -9.76
N PRO A 26 15.71 4.04 -9.97
CA PRO A 26 17.10 3.62 -10.02
C PRO A 26 17.89 4.33 -11.11
N VAL A 27 17.33 4.44 -12.31
CA VAL A 27 17.93 5.14 -13.46
C VAL A 27 18.12 6.62 -13.13
N MET A 28 17.09 7.26 -12.57
CA MET A 28 17.13 8.67 -12.17
C MET A 28 18.14 8.92 -11.06
N LYS A 29 18.31 7.98 -10.13
CA LYS A 29 19.32 8.05 -9.07
C LYS A 29 20.74 7.96 -9.63
N VAL A 30 20.98 7.11 -10.63
CA VAL A 30 22.30 6.93 -11.27
C VAL A 30 22.64 8.12 -12.15
N PHE A 31 21.76 8.50 -13.08
CA PHE A 31 22.06 9.50 -14.11
C PHE A 31 21.70 10.94 -13.71
N TYR A 32 20.74 11.13 -12.79
CA TYR A 32 20.19 12.43 -12.41
C TYR A 32 20.16 12.65 -10.88
N ARG A 33 21.21 12.20 -10.18
CA ARG A 33 21.30 12.19 -8.71
C ARG A 33 20.83 13.49 -8.04
N ARG A 34 21.27 14.66 -8.53
CA ARG A 34 20.89 15.97 -7.95
C ARG A 34 19.38 16.23 -8.01
N ARG A 35 18.72 15.90 -9.13
CA ARG A 35 17.25 16.06 -9.25
C ARG A 35 16.52 15.02 -8.41
N PHE A 36 17.02 13.80 -8.39
CA PHE A 36 16.49 12.72 -7.56
C PHE A 36 16.49 13.09 -6.06
N ASP A 37 17.59 13.67 -5.57
CA ASP A 37 17.72 14.12 -4.19
C ASP A 37 16.74 15.27 -3.88
N GLN A 38 16.55 16.21 -4.80
CA GLN A 38 15.57 17.29 -4.66
C GLN A 38 14.14 16.77 -4.54
N ILE A 39 13.74 15.83 -5.40
CA ILE A 39 12.41 15.20 -5.36
C ILE A 39 12.23 14.44 -4.05
N SER A 40 13.23 13.65 -3.65
CA SER A 40 13.19 12.87 -2.42
C SER A 40 13.02 13.76 -1.18
N ARG A 41 13.75 14.88 -1.11
CA ARG A 41 13.61 15.89 -0.04
C ARG A 41 12.24 16.55 -0.05
N TRP A 42 11.73 16.89 -1.23
CA TRP A 42 10.40 17.48 -1.37
C TRP A 42 9.29 16.53 -0.90
N VAL A 43 9.36 15.25 -1.27
CA VAL A 43 8.40 14.23 -0.80
C VAL A 43 8.51 14.05 0.71
N ALA A 44 9.72 13.92 1.25
CA ALA A 44 9.93 13.77 2.69
C ALA A 44 9.34 14.93 3.50
N THR A 45 9.56 16.17 3.05
CA THR A 45 9.13 17.38 3.77
C THR A 45 7.65 17.70 3.61
N ASN A 46 7.03 17.37 2.48
CA ASN A 46 5.61 17.65 2.26
C ASN A 46 4.71 16.47 2.62
N ALA A 47 5.01 15.29 2.10
CA ALA A 47 4.18 14.11 2.34
C ALA A 47 4.38 13.57 3.76
N PHE A 48 5.63 13.54 4.26
CA PHE A 48 5.97 12.92 5.54
C PHE A 48 6.47 13.90 6.61
N SER A 49 6.02 15.15 6.58
CA SER A 49 6.42 16.22 7.52
C SER A 49 6.31 15.86 9.01
N ASN A 50 5.39 14.94 9.34
CA ASN A 50 5.18 14.45 10.72
C ASN A 50 6.28 13.47 11.19
N ILE A 51 7.01 12.87 10.25
CA ILE A 51 8.04 11.85 10.50
C ILE A 51 9.42 12.43 10.16
N LEU A 52 9.57 13.07 9.01
CA LEU A 52 10.80 13.72 8.56
C LEU A 52 10.63 15.23 8.61
N LYS A 53 11.48 15.91 9.39
CA LYS A 53 11.49 17.36 9.53
C LYS A 53 12.82 17.94 9.07
N GLU A 54 12.75 18.86 8.13
CA GLU A 54 13.86 19.73 7.78
C GLU A 54 13.77 21.01 8.63
N LYS A 55 14.75 21.26 9.49
CA LYS A 55 14.85 22.49 10.28
C LYS A 55 16.00 23.34 9.76
N LYS A 56 15.73 24.61 9.44
CA LYS A 56 16.79 25.58 9.14
C LYS A 56 17.51 25.95 10.45
N LYS A 57 18.84 25.86 10.49
CA LYS A 57 19.65 26.27 11.64
C LYS A 57 19.52 27.79 11.83
N LYS A 58 19.32 28.27 13.07
CA LYS A 58 19.26 29.70 13.43
C LYS A 58 20.64 30.35 13.66
N THR A 59 21.72 29.75 13.18
CA THR A 59 23.11 30.21 13.42
C THR A 59 23.77 30.77 12.16
N CYS A 60 24.77 31.65 12.35
CA CYS A 60 25.45 32.51 11.37
C CYS A 60 25.91 31.91 10.03
N CYS A 61 25.90 30.58 9.86
CA CYS A 61 26.16 29.91 8.58
C CYS A 61 24.83 29.40 7.99
N PRO A 62 24.26 30.09 6.98
CA PRO A 62 22.88 29.87 6.52
C PRO A 62 22.65 28.60 5.67
N ARG A 63 23.61 27.65 5.60
CA ARG A 63 23.58 26.56 4.60
C ARG A 63 23.40 25.14 5.10
N GLU A 64 23.40 24.87 6.41
CA GLU A 64 23.20 23.50 6.91
C GLU A 64 21.76 23.30 7.41
N ALA A 65 20.93 22.66 6.59
CA ALA A 65 19.62 22.19 7.01
C ALA A 65 19.77 20.98 7.93
N ARG A 66 19.15 21.02 9.12
CA ARG A 66 19.14 19.92 10.08
C ARG A 66 18.00 18.96 9.74
N TRP A 67 18.31 17.70 9.49
CA TRP A 67 17.33 16.67 9.15
C TRP A 67 17.02 15.80 10.37
N LEU A 68 15.74 15.76 10.76
CA LEU A 68 15.26 15.02 11.91
C LEU A 68 14.27 13.93 11.49
N PHE A 69 14.54 12.68 11.89
CA PHE A 69 13.60 11.56 11.79
C PHE A 69 12.93 11.30 13.14
N LYS A 70 11.68 11.73 13.28
CA LYS A 70 10.84 11.80 14.47
C LYS A 70 11.42 12.63 15.62
N ASP A 71 12.68 12.40 16.00
CA ASP A 71 13.56 13.22 16.84
C ASP A 71 15.07 12.88 16.66
N ILE A 72 15.41 11.87 15.84
CA ILE A 72 16.78 11.43 15.57
C ILE A 72 17.41 12.37 14.53
N ASP A 73 18.56 12.93 14.85
CA ASP A 73 19.30 13.81 13.95
C ASP A 73 20.17 13.03 12.98
N LEU A 74 19.82 13.13 11.70
CA LEU A 74 20.48 12.44 10.58
C LEU A 74 21.48 13.33 9.84
N THR A 75 21.70 14.56 10.31
CA THR A 75 22.50 15.56 9.57
C THR A 75 23.97 15.15 9.41
N ALA A 76 24.53 14.44 10.39
CA ALA A 76 25.91 13.94 10.34
C ALA A 76 26.07 12.64 9.52
N GLU A 77 24.96 12.00 9.14
CA GLU A 77 24.93 10.65 8.58
C GLU A 77 24.37 10.71 7.15
N GLU A 78 25.13 11.31 6.23
CA GLU A 78 24.66 11.61 4.87
C GLU A 78 24.19 10.36 4.10
N GLU A 79 24.88 9.23 4.27
CA GLU A 79 24.51 7.97 3.62
C GLU A 79 23.17 7.43 4.14
N LEU A 80 22.99 7.41 5.46
CA LEU A 80 21.73 6.99 6.08
C LEU A 80 20.61 7.95 5.71
N LEU A 81 20.86 9.27 5.71
CA LEU A 81 19.87 10.26 5.29
C LEU A 81 19.44 10.04 3.83
N SER A 82 20.40 9.85 2.92
CA SER A 82 20.11 9.54 1.51
C SER A 82 19.31 8.24 1.36
N MET A 83 19.66 7.21 2.13
CA MET A 83 18.94 5.94 2.14
C MET A 83 17.50 6.14 2.63
N VAL A 84 17.30 6.79 3.78
CA VAL A 84 15.97 7.09 4.34
C VAL A 84 15.13 7.89 3.34
N LEU A 85 15.65 8.99 2.80
CA LEU A 85 14.94 9.81 1.81
C LEU A 85 14.54 9.00 0.56
N THR A 86 15.44 8.18 0.04
CA THR A 86 15.16 7.28 -1.10
C THR A 86 14.03 6.30 -0.75
N ARG A 87 14.04 5.69 0.44
CA ARG A 87 13.02 4.73 0.87
C ARG A 87 11.65 5.40 1.09
N PHE A 88 11.62 6.64 1.58
CA PHE A 88 10.37 7.41 1.69
C PHE A 88 9.80 7.82 0.32
N LEU A 89 10.63 8.15 -0.66
CA LEU A 89 10.18 8.39 -2.03
C LEU A 89 9.55 7.14 -2.65
N MET A 90 10.18 5.97 -2.45
CA MET A 90 9.62 4.71 -2.92
C MET A 90 8.32 4.34 -2.18
N LEU A 91 8.26 4.55 -0.86
CA LEU A 91 7.04 4.36 -0.08
C LEU A 91 5.91 5.27 -0.57
N PHE A 92 6.19 6.54 -0.83
CA PHE A 92 5.20 7.47 -1.39
C PHE A 92 4.66 6.97 -2.73
N SER A 93 5.54 6.51 -3.62
CA SER A 93 5.16 6.05 -4.95
C SER A 93 4.38 4.75 -4.89
N PHE A 94 4.75 3.85 -3.98
CA PHE A 94 3.99 2.63 -3.68
C PHE A 94 2.59 2.97 -3.16
N MET A 95 2.49 3.86 -2.17
CA MET A 95 1.21 4.34 -1.65
C MET A 95 0.35 4.99 -2.72
N PHE A 96 0.94 5.86 -3.53
CA PHE A 96 0.24 6.55 -4.61
C PHE A 96 -0.29 5.55 -5.64
N GLY A 97 0.54 4.59 -6.05
CA GLY A 97 0.13 3.50 -6.94
C GLY A 97 -1.03 2.69 -6.35
N ALA A 98 -0.91 2.25 -5.10
CA ALA A 98 -1.95 1.46 -4.44
C ALA A 98 -3.27 2.24 -4.27
N VAL A 99 -3.22 3.51 -3.87
CA VAL A 99 -4.40 4.38 -3.76
C VAL A 99 -5.05 4.61 -5.12
N LEU A 100 -4.25 4.74 -6.17
CA LEU A 100 -4.75 4.85 -7.54
C LEU A 100 -5.35 3.53 -8.04
N THR A 101 -4.82 2.38 -7.62
CA THR A 101 -5.46 1.07 -7.87
C THR A 101 -6.85 1.03 -7.27
N VAL A 102 -7.00 1.41 -6.00
CA VAL A 102 -8.33 1.48 -5.36
C VAL A 102 -9.24 2.44 -6.11
N PHE A 103 -8.71 3.60 -6.53
CA PHE A 103 -9.48 4.60 -7.27
C PHE A 103 -9.99 4.00 -8.57
N TRP A 104 -9.10 3.41 -9.36
CA TRP A 104 -9.42 2.89 -10.68
C TRP A 104 -10.39 1.70 -10.62
N GLN A 105 -10.19 0.80 -9.67
CA GLN A 105 -11.08 -0.35 -9.47
C GLN A 105 -12.50 0.08 -9.12
N LEU A 106 -12.66 1.08 -8.24
CA LEU A 106 -13.98 1.58 -7.84
C LEU A 106 -14.57 2.60 -8.83
N LEU A 107 -13.75 3.23 -9.67
CA LEU A 107 -14.20 4.20 -10.66
C LEU A 107 -14.94 3.50 -11.79
N VAL A 108 -14.33 2.43 -12.32
CA VAL A 108 -14.71 1.81 -13.60
C VAL A 108 -15.62 0.61 -13.41
N LEU A 109 -15.60 -0.05 -12.25
CA LEU A 109 -16.30 -1.30 -12.06
C LEU A 109 -17.37 -1.21 -10.96
N ASP A 110 -18.58 -1.58 -11.32
CA ASP A 110 -19.62 -1.96 -10.39
C ASP A 110 -19.89 -3.46 -10.55
N VAL A 111 -19.81 -4.20 -9.44
CA VAL A 111 -19.96 -5.65 -9.40
C VAL A 111 -21.21 -5.96 -8.59
N SER A 112 -22.12 -6.71 -9.19
CA SER A 112 -23.34 -7.17 -8.52
C SER A 112 -23.43 -8.69 -8.64
N ASN A 113 -23.97 -9.34 -7.63
CA ASN A 113 -24.22 -10.78 -7.63
C ASN A 113 -25.63 -11.12 -8.15
N ASP A 114 -26.42 -10.11 -8.52
CA ASP A 114 -27.79 -10.26 -8.98
C ASP A 114 -27.89 -10.08 -10.50
N CYS A 115 -28.50 -11.07 -11.14
CA CYS A 115 -28.87 -11.05 -12.56
C CYS A 115 -30.20 -10.28 -12.66
N ASP A 116 -30.13 -8.99 -12.91
CA ASP A 116 -31.30 -8.15 -13.15
C ASP A 116 -31.71 -8.25 -14.63
N GLU A 117 -32.95 -8.67 -14.90
CA GLU A 117 -33.47 -8.81 -16.26
C GLU A 117 -33.64 -7.48 -16.98
N ASP A 118 -33.85 -6.40 -16.23
CA ASP A 118 -34.16 -5.08 -16.78
C ASP A 118 -32.90 -4.24 -17.05
N ASP A 119 -31.74 -4.62 -16.51
CA ASP A 119 -30.47 -3.90 -16.68
C ASP A 119 -29.57 -4.54 -17.75
N LEU A 120 -29.87 -4.26 -19.02
CA LEU A 120 -29.09 -4.70 -20.20
C LEU A 120 -27.66 -4.14 -20.26
N SER A 121 -27.26 -3.26 -19.35
CA SER A 121 -25.90 -2.70 -19.30
C SER A 121 -24.90 -3.52 -18.50
N LYS A 122 -25.37 -4.61 -17.85
CA LYS A 122 -24.54 -5.54 -17.08
C LYS A 122 -24.19 -6.77 -17.93
N ASP A 123 -22.92 -7.14 -17.94
CA ASP A 123 -22.47 -8.43 -18.46
C ASP A 123 -22.34 -9.42 -17.29
N CYS A 124 -23.15 -10.48 -17.28
CA CYS A 124 -23.20 -11.47 -16.19
C CYS A 124 -22.51 -12.77 -16.57
N PHE A 125 -21.76 -13.37 -15.63
CA PHE A 125 -21.01 -14.61 -15.85
C PHE A 125 -21.29 -15.60 -14.73
N ALA A 126 -21.18 -16.90 -15.05
CA ALA A 126 -21.26 -17.93 -14.04
C ALA A 126 -20.00 -17.88 -13.16
N ASN A 127 -20.16 -17.79 -11.85
CA ASN A 127 -19.04 -17.86 -10.90
C ASN A 127 -18.56 -19.32 -10.78
N LYS A 128 -17.88 -19.80 -11.83
CA LYS A 128 -17.20 -21.09 -11.88
C LYS A 128 -15.71 -20.83 -12.03
N TRP A 129 -14.90 -21.45 -11.18
CA TRP A 129 -13.46 -21.54 -11.35
C TRP A 129 -13.14 -22.44 -12.54
N THR A 130 -13.25 -21.89 -13.75
CA THR A 130 -12.89 -22.57 -15.00
C THR A 130 -11.87 -21.72 -15.74
N SER A 131 -10.79 -22.35 -16.21
CA SER A 131 -9.79 -21.70 -17.08
C SER A 131 -10.30 -21.45 -18.50
N GLU A 132 -11.51 -21.91 -18.82
CA GLU A 132 -12.13 -21.71 -20.12
C GLU A 132 -12.83 -20.34 -20.19
N PRO A 133 -12.70 -19.63 -21.32
CA PRO A 133 -13.37 -18.36 -21.52
C PRO A 133 -14.89 -18.56 -21.45
N GLN A 134 -15.52 -17.86 -20.52
CA GLN A 134 -16.96 -17.92 -20.35
C GLN A 134 -17.66 -16.86 -21.19
N ASP A 135 -18.69 -17.30 -21.91
CA ASP A 135 -19.63 -16.39 -22.55
C ASP A 135 -20.60 -15.80 -21.50
N PRO A 136 -21.06 -14.56 -21.70
CA PRO A 136 -22.01 -13.94 -20.80
C PRO A 136 -23.32 -14.74 -20.74
N LEU A 137 -23.85 -14.90 -19.54
CA LEU A 137 -25.15 -15.48 -19.27
C LEU A 137 -26.25 -14.54 -19.76
N ASN A 138 -27.30 -15.12 -20.36
CA ASN A 138 -28.52 -14.39 -20.67
C ASN A 138 -29.43 -14.38 -19.42
N CYS A 139 -29.41 -13.28 -18.65
CA CYS A 139 -30.23 -13.14 -17.44
C CYS A 139 -31.73 -13.25 -17.70
N SER A 140 -32.22 -12.88 -18.89
CA SER A 140 -33.64 -12.95 -19.26
C SER A 140 -34.11 -14.37 -19.62
N SER A 141 -33.25 -15.38 -19.52
CA SER A 141 -33.61 -16.77 -19.75
C SER A 141 -34.16 -17.41 -18.49
N ALA A 142 -35.41 -17.89 -18.55
CA ALA A 142 -36.05 -18.60 -17.43
C ALA A 142 -35.24 -19.82 -16.93
N ALA A 143 -34.51 -20.49 -17.83
CA ALA A 143 -33.63 -21.61 -17.46
C ALA A 143 -32.42 -21.13 -16.63
N VAL A 144 -31.88 -19.95 -16.92
CA VAL A 144 -30.77 -19.37 -16.17
C VAL A 144 -31.24 -18.87 -14.81
N GLN A 145 -32.38 -18.16 -14.75
CA GLN A 145 -32.95 -17.70 -13.48
C GLN A 145 -33.30 -18.84 -12.53
N THR A 146 -33.91 -19.92 -13.02
CA THR A 146 -34.24 -21.08 -12.18
C THR A 146 -33.00 -21.75 -11.60
N LEU A 147 -31.90 -21.80 -12.35
CA LEU A 147 -30.61 -22.31 -11.85
C LEU A 147 -29.98 -21.38 -10.79
N ILE A 148 -30.17 -20.07 -10.91
CA ILE A 148 -29.72 -19.09 -9.91
C ILE A 148 -30.55 -19.19 -8.63
N GLN A 149 -31.88 -19.19 -8.75
CA GLN A 149 -32.82 -19.29 -7.61
C GLN A 149 -32.67 -20.60 -6.84
N ASN A 150 -32.41 -21.71 -7.56
CA ASN A 150 -32.14 -23.00 -6.93
C ASN A 150 -30.72 -23.11 -6.36
N GLY A 151 -29.89 -22.06 -6.43
CA GLY A 151 -28.51 -22.04 -5.94
C GLY A 151 -27.56 -22.95 -6.72
N THR A 152 -27.96 -23.42 -7.91
CA THR A 152 -27.17 -24.33 -8.75
C THR A 152 -26.04 -23.58 -9.47
N ILE A 153 -26.24 -22.30 -9.77
CA ILE A 153 -25.24 -21.42 -10.37
C ILE A 153 -25.17 -20.11 -9.56
N GLN A 154 -23.97 -19.70 -9.17
CA GLN A 154 -23.70 -18.35 -8.68
C GLN A 154 -23.32 -17.45 -9.84
N VAL A 155 -23.64 -16.16 -9.76
CA VAL A 155 -23.43 -15.20 -10.86
C VAL A 155 -22.64 -14.01 -10.36
N ALA A 156 -21.72 -13.53 -11.21
CA ALA A 156 -21.05 -12.24 -11.04
C ALA A 156 -21.35 -11.38 -12.27
N CYS A 157 -22.01 -10.24 -12.04
CA CYS A 157 -22.36 -9.27 -13.06
C CYS A 157 -21.44 -8.05 -12.98
N TYR A 158 -20.85 -7.68 -14.11
CA TYR A 158 -19.95 -6.54 -14.23
C TYR A 158 -20.62 -5.43 -15.03
N LYS A 159 -20.61 -4.23 -14.48
CA LYS A 159 -21.05 -3.01 -15.15
C LYS A 159 -19.91 -2.01 -15.19
N ILE A 160 -19.64 -1.49 -16.38
CA ILE A 160 -18.70 -0.37 -16.51
C ILE A 160 -19.45 0.90 -16.11
N VAL A 161 -19.09 1.47 -14.97
CA VAL A 161 -19.66 2.73 -14.47
C VAL A 161 -18.59 3.81 -14.36
N PHE A 162 -19.01 5.03 -14.02
CA PHE A 162 -18.10 6.10 -13.63
C PHE A 162 -18.49 6.61 -12.24
N ASN A 163 -18.05 5.90 -11.19
CA ASN A 163 -18.40 6.23 -9.81
C ASN A 163 -17.31 7.07 -9.13
N PHE A 164 -17.16 8.31 -9.59
CA PHE A 164 -16.11 9.21 -9.09
C PHE A 164 -16.24 9.48 -7.58
N GLY A 165 -17.46 9.62 -7.06
CA GLY A 165 -17.71 9.91 -5.65
C GLY A 165 -17.21 8.79 -4.73
N LEU A 166 -17.61 7.55 -5.01
CA LEU A 166 -17.14 6.38 -4.26
C LEU A 166 -15.64 6.18 -4.39
N ALA A 167 -15.13 6.24 -5.62
CA ALA A 167 -13.71 6.03 -5.92
C ALA A 167 -12.82 7.04 -5.20
N SER A 168 -13.13 8.34 -5.32
CA SER A 168 -12.35 9.41 -4.67
C SER A 168 -12.43 9.32 -3.14
N GLY A 169 -13.61 9.06 -2.58
CA GLY A 169 -13.82 8.89 -1.14
C GLY A 169 -13.04 7.70 -0.56
N ALA A 170 -13.17 6.54 -1.20
CA ALA A 170 -12.49 5.32 -0.78
C ALA A 170 -10.96 5.45 -0.88
N SER A 171 -10.45 6.01 -1.97
CA SER A 171 -9.01 6.24 -2.16
C SER A 171 -8.44 7.25 -1.18
N TYR A 172 -9.16 8.33 -0.90
CA TYR A 172 -8.76 9.28 0.15
C TYR A 172 -8.71 8.59 1.52
N GLY A 173 -9.70 7.74 1.82
CA GLY A 173 -9.72 6.88 3.01
C GLY A 173 -8.47 5.99 3.10
N SER A 174 -8.15 5.25 2.03
CA SER A 174 -6.94 4.42 1.94
C SER A 174 -5.66 5.20 2.23
N PHE A 175 -5.54 6.41 1.65
CA PHE A 175 -4.40 7.27 1.86
C PHE A 175 -4.28 7.70 3.33
N LYS A 176 -5.38 8.14 3.94
CA LYS A 176 -5.40 8.56 5.34
C LYS A 176 -5.10 7.42 6.31
N LEU A 177 -5.70 6.24 6.09
CA LEU A 177 -5.44 5.05 6.90
C LEU A 177 -3.98 4.61 6.81
N SER A 178 -3.44 4.55 5.60
CA SER A 178 -2.02 4.26 5.36
C SER A 178 -1.10 5.24 6.09
N MET A 179 -1.38 6.54 5.98
CA MET A 179 -0.57 7.57 6.62
C MET A 179 -0.64 7.50 8.15
N PHE A 180 -1.82 7.22 8.70
CA PHE A 180 -2.00 6.97 10.13
C PHE A 180 -1.20 5.73 10.58
N ALA A 181 -1.30 4.63 9.85
CA ALA A 181 -0.58 3.40 10.12
C ALA A 181 0.94 3.60 10.12
N ILE A 182 1.48 4.33 9.14
CA ILE A 182 2.92 4.68 9.09
C ILE A 182 3.31 5.51 10.32
N LYS A 183 2.54 6.53 10.68
CA LYS A 183 2.83 7.39 11.85
C LYS A 183 2.85 6.60 13.16
N VAL A 184 1.87 5.72 13.36
CA VAL A 184 1.77 4.84 14.53
C VAL A 184 2.94 3.85 14.54
N SER A 185 3.19 3.19 13.41
CA SER A 185 4.28 2.22 13.24
C SER A 185 5.63 2.84 13.53
N ALA A 186 5.90 4.05 13.01
CA ALA A 186 7.14 4.77 13.28
C ALA A 186 7.34 5.02 14.78
N GLY A 187 6.25 5.29 15.52
CA GLY A 187 6.31 5.43 16.97
C GLY A 187 6.53 4.14 17.73
N ALA A 188 5.83 3.08 17.34
CA ALA A 188 6.00 1.77 17.97
C ALA A 188 7.42 1.24 17.73
N ILE A 189 7.92 1.28 16.50
CA ILE A 189 9.24 0.76 16.14
C ILE A 189 10.35 1.54 16.84
N LEU A 190 10.27 2.87 16.91
CA LEU A 190 11.28 3.68 17.60
C LEU A 190 11.29 3.49 19.13
N ARG A 191 10.27 2.85 19.74
CA ARG A 191 10.31 2.45 21.15
C ARG A 191 11.10 1.16 21.38
N ILE A 192 11.37 0.40 20.31
CA ILE A 192 12.16 -0.82 20.40
C ILE A 192 13.62 -0.45 20.71
N LYS A 193 14.13 -0.96 21.84
CA LYS A 193 15.51 -0.71 22.29
C LYS A 193 16.54 -1.68 21.70
N THR A 194 16.10 -2.83 21.17
CA THR A 194 17.01 -3.88 20.71
C THR A 194 16.69 -4.34 19.29
N THR A 195 17.75 -4.52 18.49
CA THR A 195 17.65 -5.01 17.11
C THR A 195 17.14 -6.44 17.01
N LYS A 196 17.27 -7.24 18.09
CA LYS A 196 16.67 -8.58 18.21
C LYS A 196 15.14 -8.52 18.22
N MET A 197 14.56 -7.61 19.00
CA MET A 197 13.11 -7.42 19.07
C MET A 197 12.57 -6.85 17.75
N LEU A 198 13.30 -5.95 17.09
CA LEU A 198 12.95 -5.48 15.74
C LEU A 198 12.88 -6.64 14.74
N ARG A 199 13.90 -7.52 14.72
CA ARG A 199 13.90 -8.70 13.83
C ARG A 199 12.73 -9.62 14.09
N LEU A 200 12.35 -9.81 15.36
CA LEU A 200 11.20 -10.63 15.74
C LEU A 200 9.89 -10.02 15.24
N VAL A 201 9.68 -8.70 15.40
CA VAL A 201 8.52 -7.98 14.85
C VAL A 201 8.47 -8.09 13.33
N GLN A 202 9.62 -7.93 12.66
CA GLN A 202 9.73 -8.13 11.22
C GLN A 202 9.38 -9.57 10.82
N MET A 203 9.89 -10.60 11.50
CA MET A 203 9.52 -11.98 11.18
C MET A 203 8.02 -12.25 11.36
N PHE A 204 7.40 -11.74 12.44
CA PHE A 204 5.96 -11.87 12.62
C PHE A 204 5.18 -11.16 11.51
N GLY A 205 5.60 -9.95 11.10
CA GLY A 205 5.01 -9.26 9.96
C GLY A 205 5.15 -10.06 8.66
N ALA A 206 6.32 -10.66 8.43
CA ALA A 206 6.65 -11.45 7.23
C ALA A 206 5.84 -12.74 7.15
N LEU A 207 5.46 -13.31 8.29
CA LEU A 207 4.64 -14.51 8.35
C LEU A 207 3.14 -14.18 8.26
N LEU A 208 2.71 -13.16 8.98
CA LEU A 208 1.29 -12.84 9.15
C LEU A 208 0.66 -12.28 7.88
N VAL A 209 1.34 -11.38 7.16
CA VAL A 209 0.77 -10.77 5.95
C VAL A 209 0.57 -11.79 4.82
N PRO A 210 1.56 -12.59 4.41
CA PRO A 210 1.35 -13.64 3.42
C PRO A 210 0.42 -14.73 3.94
N GLY A 211 0.49 -15.08 5.23
CA GLY A 211 -0.38 -16.07 5.84
C GLY A 211 -1.86 -15.69 5.72
N VAL A 212 -2.20 -14.43 5.99
CA VAL A 212 -3.57 -13.90 5.83
C VAL A 212 -3.99 -13.90 4.36
N VAL A 213 -3.13 -13.45 3.44
CA VAL A 213 -3.45 -13.46 2.00
C VAL A 213 -3.69 -14.87 1.48
N ILE A 214 -2.79 -15.81 1.78
CA ILE A 214 -2.92 -17.21 1.38
C ILE A 214 -4.19 -17.83 1.99
N SER A 215 -4.44 -17.57 3.28
CA SER A 215 -5.64 -18.09 3.95
C SER A 215 -6.92 -17.54 3.33
N LEU A 216 -6.96 -16.25 3.00
CA LEU A 216 -8.11 -15.64 2.32
C LEU A 216 -8.31 -16.24 0.92
N THR A 217 -7.25 -16.39 0.13
CA THR A 217 -7.35 -17.01 -1.20
C THR A 217 -7.78 -18.47 -1.14
N PHE A 218 -7.29 -19.23 -0.16
CA PHE A 218 -7.67 -20.63 0.01
C PHE A 218 -9.14 -20.75 0.43
N VAL A 219 -9.57 -19.92 1.38
CA VAL A 219 -10.96 -19.89 1.84
C VAL A 219 -11.90 -19.46 0.71
N ASP A 220 -11.51 -18.49 -0.11
CA ASP A 220 -12.27 -18.04 -1.28
C ASP A 220 -12.46 -19.17 -2.32
N VAL A 221 -11.41 -19.97 -2.57
CA VAL A 221 -11.49 -21.14 -3.46
C VAL A 221 -12.38 -22.25 -2.90
N VAL A 222 -12.37 -22.45 -1.57
CA VAL A 222 -13.09 -23.57 -0.93
C VAL A 222 -14.53 -23.21 -0.59
N ILE A 223 -14.83 -21.95 -0.29
CA ILE A 223 -16.11 -21.48 0.22
C ILE A 223 -16.64 -20.34 -0.67
N PRO A 224 -17.53 -20.65 -1.63
CA PRO A 224 -18.05 -19.66 -2.59
C PRO A 224 -18.80 -18.47 -1.94
N SER A 225 -19.35 -18.65 -0.74
CA SER A 225 -19.99 -17.55 0.00
C SER A 225 -19.02 -16.49 0.50
N VAL A 226 -17.72 -16.79 0.54
CA VAL A 226 -16.68 -15.83 0.94
C VAL A 226 -16.37 -14.85 -0.19
N ASP A 227 -16.40 -15.29 -1.45
CA ASP A 227 -16.29 -14.39 -2.62
C ASP A 227 -17.40 -13.34 -2.59
N ILE A 228 -18.64 -13.78 -2.34
CA ILE A 228 -19.82 -12.91 -2.21
C ILE A 228 -19.61 -11.88 -1.09
N PHE A 229 -19.20 -12.34 0.10
CA PHE A 229 -18.93 -11.44 1.23
C PHE A 229 -17.79 -10.44 0.94
N LEU A 230 -16.72 -10.88 0.27
CA LEU A 230 -15.59 -10.02 -0.09
C LEU A 230 -15.99 -9.00 -1.17
N ARG A 231 -16.87 -9.35 -2.11
CA ARG A 231 -17.43 -8.42 -3.09
C ARG A 231 -18.36 -7.40 -2.43
N ASP A 232 -19.23 -7.82 -1.52
CA ASP A 232 -20.10 -6.90 -0.78
C ASP A 232 -19.30 -5.89 0.07
N GLN A 233 -18.14 -6.32 0.58
CA GLN A 233 -17.21 -5.49 1.36
C GLN A 233 -16.00 -4.99 0.55
N GLN A 234 -16.10 -4.94 -0.79
CA GLN A 234 -14.97 -4.68 -1.67
C GLN A 234 -14.22 -3.38 -1.32
N VAL A 235 -14.94 -2.31 -0.99
CA VAL A 235 -14.32 -1.03 -0.59
C VAL A 235 -13.45 -1.18 0.65
N ALA A 236 -14.00 -1.80 1.70
CA ALA A 236 -13.28 -2.01 2.96
C ALA A 236 -12.09 -2.95 2.76
N PHE A 237 -12.29 -4.03 1.99
CA PHE A 237 -11.24 -4.97 1.65
C PHE A 237 -10.06 -4.31 0.93
N LEU A 238 -10.34 -3.47 -0.07
CA LEU A 238 -9.32 -2.74 -0.82
C LEU A 238 -8.57 -1.72 0.06
N GLN A 239 -9.27 -1.01 0.95
CA GLN A 239 -8.66 -0.07 1.89
C GLN A 239 -7.75 -0.77 2.90
N ILE A 240 -8.21 -1.88 3.49
CA ILE A 240 -7.44 -2.68 4.46
C ILE A 240 -6.21 -3.29 3.80
N THR A 241 -6.37 -3.86 2.61
CA THR A 241 -5.27 -4.47 1.85
C THR A 241 -4.21 -3.42 1.52
N THR A 242 -4.62 -2.26 0.99
CA THR A 242 -3.72 -1.14 0.68
C THR A 242 -2.96 -0.64 1.91
N THR A 243 -3.67 -0.48 3.03
CA THR A 243 -3.08 -0.04 4.30
C THR A 243 -2.08 -1.05 4.84
N THR A 244 -2.42 -2.34 4.79
CA THR A 244 -1.59 -3.44 5.28
C THR A 244 -0.32 -3.57 4.46
N LEU A 245 -0.42 -3.56 3.12
CA LEU A 245 0.74 -3.62 2.24
C LEU A 245 1.66 -2.40 2.41
N THR A 246 1.09 -1.22 2.62
CA THR A 246 1.86 0.00 2.89
C THR A 246 2.61 -0.09 4.23
N ALA A 247 1.92 -0.52 5.29
CA ALA A 247 2.54 -0.70 6.61
C ALA A 247 3.64 -1.78 6.57
N PHE A 248 3.41 -2.86 5.82
CA PHE A 248 4.40 -3.89 5.56
C PHE A 248 5.62 -3.29 4.85
N TYR A 249 5.44 -2.58 3.73
CA TYR A 249 6.56 -1.93 3.05
C TYR A 249 7.37 -1.05 4.01
N PHE A 250 6.69 -0.24 4.81
CA PHE A 250 7.33 0.64 5.79
C PHE A 250 8.14 -0.12 6.85
N LEU A 251 7.64 -1.25 7.33
CA LEU A 251 8.30 -2.08 8.35
C LEU A 251 9.60 -2.74 7.84
N PHE A 252 9.66 -3.13 6.57
CA PHE A 252 10.80 -3.89 6.03
C PHE A 252 11.82 -3.05 5.28
N PHE A 253 11.39 -2.03 4.53
CA PHE A 253 12.28 -1.34 3.60
C PHE A 253 12.95 -0.10 4.20
N ILE A 254 12.43 0.46 5.29
CA ILE A 254 13.10 1.53 6.02
C ILE A 254 14.28 0.95 6.82
N PRO A 255 15.45 1.62 6.86
CA PRO A 255 16.64 1.13 7.56
C PRO A 255 16.53 1.29 9.09
N TRP A 256 15.53 0.62 9.69
CA TRP A 256 15.20 0.71 11.11
C TRP A 256 16.35 0.34 12.02
N ARG A 257 17.15 -0.67 11.65
CA ARG A 257 18.30 -1.11 12.43
C ARG A 257 19.27 0.05 12.67
N TRP A 258 19.64 0.76 11.60
CA TRP A 258 20.60 1.86 11.67
C TRP A 258 20.01 3.05 12.42
N LEU A 259 18.71 3.32 12.25
CA LEU A 259 18.01 4.36 13.00
C LEU A 259 17.96 4.07 14.51
N ILE A 260 17.70 2.83 14.91
CA ILE A 260 17.68 2.42 16.33
C ILE A 260 19.10 2.45 16.92
N ASP A 261 20.11 1.98 16.17
CA ASP A 261 21.50 1.99 16.62
C ASP A 261 21.98 3.44 16.86
N LEU A 262 21.69 4.37 15.95
CA LEU A 262 21.99 5.81 16.10
C LEU A 262 21.28 6.45 17.29
N LYS A 263 20.02 6.10 17.50
CA LYS A 263 19.25 6.56 18.66
C LYS A 263 19.91 6.07 19.95
N THR A 264 20.25 4.79 20.03
CA THR A 264 20.82 4.16 21.23
C THR A 264 22.20 4.73 21.55
N GLN A 265 23.06 4.94 20.54
CA GLN A 265 24.38 5.57 20.73
C GLN A 265 24.28 6.99 21.30
N ARG A 266 23.28 7.78 20.87
CA ARG A 266 23.09 9.14 21.37
C ARG A 266 22.36 9.23 22.71
N GLU A 267 21.61 8.20 23.09
CA GLU A 267 21.00 8.10 24.42
C GLU A 267 22.00 7.58 25.48
N ASN A 268 23.07 6.88 25.08
CA ASN A 268 24.12 6.35 25.97
C ASN A 268 25.51 7.02 25.88
N PRO A 269 25.68 8.36 25.83
CA PRO A 269 27.00 8.99 25.85
C PRO A 269 27.62 9.10 27.26
N LEU A 270 27.00 8.55 28.32
CA LEU A 270 27.36 8.84 29.72
C LEU A 270 27.74 7.62 30.59
N GLU A 271 28.20 6.51 30.01
CA GLU A 271 28.77 5.39 30.80
C GLU A 271 30.28 5.18 30.59
N THR A 272 30.93 5.96 29.72
CA THR A 272 32.37 5.79 29.39
C THR A 272 33.26 7.00 29.70
N VAL A 273 32.78 8.00 30.45
CA VAL A 273 33.61 9.14 30.92
C VAL A 273 33.36 9.42 32.41
N ILE A 274 33.47 8.39 33.24
CA ILE A 274 33.79 8.54 34.68
C ILE A 274 34.84 7.49 35.01
N GLY A 275 36.08 7.78 34.63
CA GLY A 275 37.23 6.94 34.90
C GLY A 275 38.45 7.60 34.29
N ASN A 276 39.28 8.18 35.15
CA ASN A 276 40.54 8.88 34.85
C ASN A 276 40.40 10.39 34.64
N CYS A 277 40.00 11.07 35.71
CA CYS A 277 40.65 12.30 36.15
C CYS A 277 40.84 12.21 37.67
N ALA A 278 41.90 11.54 38.09
CA ALA A 278 42.58 11.70 39.37
C ALA A 278 43.97 11.05 39.24
#